data_AF-A0A2P6TDJ7-F1
#
_entry.id   AF-A0A2P6TDJ7-F1
#
_cell.length_a   1.000
_cell.length_b   1.000
_cell.length_c   1.000
_cell.angle_alpha   90.00
_cell.angle_beta   90.00
_cell.angle_gamma   90.00
#
_symmetry.space_group_name_H-M   'P 1'
#
loop_
_entity.id
_entity.type
_entity.pdbx_description
1 polymer ?
#
loop_
_entity_poly.entity_id
_entity_poly.type
_entity_poly.pdbx_seq_one_letter_code
_entity_poly.pdbx_strand_id
1 'polypeptide(L)'
;MSGLVAIPEVGLRAQALLQAALATAQARTDVLLGGLTLLLMLVGMRVALGIARFVHMYYLRPALNPCSFGPWAVVTGASEGIGRALSNLLAEKGVNIVLVSLPEPRLHEAAAELESKYGVKTRTVPIELCKNEGATTFATIRAALKDIEVGILVNCAGLYQPPAFLEELPDQRILDMLTINSYVPTMLCKMVLPDMRARGRGLVVNIGSATASLMQEAPLLQGYAATKAYLDNLSRSLDAEYAPFGVRVQCIWAAFVATRMTPNLTSGARLSLTLTHFTL
;
A
#
# COMPACT_ATOMS: atom_id res chain seq x y z
N MET A 1 52.37 -72.77 -35.29
CA MET A 1 52.19 -71.30 -35.38
C MET A 1 50.69 -71.05 -35.37
N SER A 2 50.09 -70.89 -34.19
CA SER A 2 49.95 -69.63 -33.44
C SER A 2 48.82 -68.76 -33.98
N GLY A 3 47.81 -68.52 -33.14
CA GLY A 3 47.00 -67.30 -33.21
C GLY A 3 45.52 -67.45 -33.56
N LEU A 4 44.75 -68.20 -32.78
CA LEU A 4 43.31 -67.97 -32.65
C LEU A 4 43.01 -67.70 -31.16
N VAL A 5 43.38 -66.49 -30.73
CA VAL A 5 43.18 -65.99 -29.38
C VAL A 5 42.07 -64.93 -29.40
N ALA A 6 41.06 -65.14 -28.56
CA ALA A 6 40.16 -64.16 -27.95
C ALA A 6 39.31 -63.25 -28.86
N ILE A 7 38.10 -63.71 -29.21
CA ILE A 7 36.97 -62.86 -29.63
C ILE A 7 35.82 -62.74 -28.58
N PRO A 8 35.69 -63.55 -27.50
CA PRO A 8 34.62 -63.36 -26.50
C PRO A 8 34.78 -62.09 -25.66
N GLU A 9 36.03 -61.71 -25.32
CA GLU A 9 36.30 -60.57 -24.44
C GLU A 9 35.85 -59.22 -25.01
N VAL A 10 35.94 -59.04 -26.34
CA VAL A 10 35.57 -57.78 -27.00
C VAL A 10 34.05 -57.56 -26.96
N GLY A 11 33.27 -58.63 -27.17
CA GLY A 11 31.80 -58.59 -27.07
C GLY A 11 31.30 -58.34 -25.64
N LEU A 12 31.93 -58.98 -24.64
CA LEU A 12 31.65 -58.77 -23.22
C LEU A 12 32.00 -57.34 -22.78
N ARG A 13 33.12 -56.78 -23.23
CA ARG A 13 33.51 -55.39 -22.94
C ARG A 13 32.56 -54.39 -23.60
N ALA A 14 32.11 -54.65 -24.83
CA ALA A 14 31.13 -53.80 -25.51
C ALA A 14 29.76 -53.81 -24.80
N GLN A 15 29.28 -54.97 -24.32
CA GLN A 15 28.05 -55.07 -23.52
C GLN A 15 28.17 -54.34 -22.18
N ALA A 16 29.31 -54.47 -21.48
CA ALA A 16 29.55 -53.77 -20.22
C ALA A 16 29.58 -52.24 -20.40
N LEU A 17 30.20 -51.74 -21.48
CA LEU A 17 30.21 -50.31 -21.81
C LEU A 17 28.81 -49.79 -22.15
N LEU A 18 28.00 -50.57 -22.88
CA LEU A 18 26.62 -50.20 -23.20
C LEU A 18 25.74 -50.14 -21.94
N GLN A 19 25.87 -51.12 -21.03
CA GLN A 19 25.14 -51.11 -19.76
C GLN A 19 25.56 -49.94 -18.85
N ALA A 20 26.86 -49.63 -18.79
CA ALA A 20 27.34 -48.47 -18.05
C ALA A 20 26.79 -47.15 -18.63
N ALA A 21 26.78 -47.01 -19.96
CA ALA A 21 26.20 -45.84 -20.64
C ALA A 21 24.71 -45.69 -20.34
N LEU A 22 23.93 -46.78 -20.42
CA LEU A 22 22.50 -46.79 -20.07
C LEU A 22 22.25 -46.43 -18.59
N ALA A 23 23.04 -46.99 -17.66
CA ALA A 23 22.92 -46.66 -16.24
C ALA A 23 23.24 -45.18 -15.96
N THR A 24 24.26 -44.61 -16.61
CA THR A 24 24.55 -43.17 -16.48
C THR A 24 23.48 -42.28 -17.10
N ALA A 25 22.85 -42.71 -18.20
CA ALA A 25 21.72 -42.00 -18.81
C ALA A 25 20.48 -42.03 -17.90
N GLN A 26 20.16 -43.20 -17.33
CA GLN A 26 19.06 -43.39 -16.38
C GLN A 26 19.26 -42.55 -15.11
N ALA A 27 20.47 -42.56 -14.53
CA ALA A 27 20.79 -41.74 -13.37
C ALA A 27 20.66 -40.23 -13.68
N ARG A 28 21.03 -39.79 -14.88
CA ARG A 28 20.81 -38.40 -15.31
C ARG A 28 19.33 -38.06 -15.43
N THR A 29 18.51 -38.94 -16.01
CA THR A 29 17.07 -38.73 -16.11
C THR A 29 16.39 -38.71 -14.73
N ASP A 30 16.81 -39.58 -13.81
CA ASP A 30 16.26 -39.64 -12.45
C ASP A 30 16.58 -38.37 -11.65
N VAL A 31 17.80 -37.84 -11.78
CA VAL A 31 18.19 -36.57 -11.16
C VAL A 31 17.38 -35.41 -11.74
N LEU A 32 17.16 -35.36 -13.06
CA LEU A 32 16.36 -34.33 -13.71
C LEU A 32 14.88 -34.39 -13.27
N LEU A 33 14.30 -35.60 -13.21
CA LEU A 33 12.93 -35.80 -12.78
C LEU A 33 12.75 -35.47 -11.28
N GLY A 34 13.71 -35.84 -10.44
CA GLY A 34 13.78 -35.46 -9.04
C GLY A 34 13.86 -33.95 -8.84
N GLY A 35 14.68 -33.27 -9.64
CA GLY A 35 14.77 -31.80 -9.63
C GLY A 35 13.45 -31.13 -10.04
N LEU A 36 12.80 -31.62 -11.10
CA LEU A 36 11.53 -31.08 -11.59
C LEU A 36 10.39 -31.29 -10.58
N THR A 37 10.31 -32.48 -9.97
CA THR A 37 9.29 -32.78 -8.94
C THR A 37 9.48 -31.91 -7.70
N LEU A 38 10.71 -31.73 -7.22
CA LEU A 38 11.01 -30.81 -6.13
C LEU A 38 10.60 -29.37 -6.47
N LEU A 39 10.92 -28.89 -7.68
CA LEU A 39 10.51 -27.56 -8.14
C LEU A 39 8.98 -27.40 -8.13
N LEU A 40 8.25 -28.38 -8.66
CA LEU A 40 6.78 -28.39 -8.67
C LEU A 40 6.21 -28.40 -7.25
N MET A 41 6.79 -29.15 -6.32
CA MET A 41 6.39 -29.13 -4.91
C MET A 41 6.61 -27.76 -4.26
N LEU A 42 7.76 -27.11 -4.53
CA LEU A 42 8.05 -25.77 -4.00
C LEU A 42 7.09 -24.71 -4.55
N VAL A 43 6.76 -24.78 -5.85
CA VAL A 43 5.76 -23.91 -6.47
C VAL A 43 4.38 -24.19 -5.89
N GLY A 44 3.98 -25.45 -5.78
CA GLY A 44 2.71 -25.87 -5.17
C GLY A 44 2.58 -25.40 -3.72
N MET A 45 3.64 -25.52 -2.93
CA MET A 45 3.70 -25.01 -1.54
C MET A 45 3.55 -23.48 -1.50
N ARG A 46 4.23 -22.74 -2.38
CA ARG A 46 4.06 -21.27 -2.45
C ARG A 46 2.64 -20.86 -2.82
N VAL A 47 2.02 -21.55 -3.78
CA VAL A 47 0.63 -21.31 -4.17
C VAL A 47 -0.32 -21.63 -3.01
N ALA A 48 -0.15 -22.77 -2.34
CA ALA A 48 -0.95 -23.16 -1.19
C ALA A 48 -0.83 -22.17 -0.03
N LEU A 49 0.39 -21.70 0.29
CA LEU A 49 0.61 -20.64 1.27
C LEU A 49 -0.04 -19.32 0.83
N GLY A 50 0.00 -18.99 -0.45
CA GLY A 50 -0.70 -17.83 -1.01
C GLY A 50 -2.22 -17.90 -0.81
N ILE A 51 -2.82 -19.05 -1.13
CA ILE A 51 -4.26 -19.31 -0.92
C ILE A 51 -4.61 -19.28 0.56
N ALA A 52 -3.83 -19.92 1.42
CA ALA A 52 -4.07 -19.91 2.86
C ALA A 52 -4.01 -18.48 3.43
N ARG A 53 -3.03 -17.68 2.99
CA ARG A 53 -2.93 -16.26 3.37
C ARG A 53 -4.12 -15.45 2.84
N PHE A 54 -4.56 -15.71 1.61
CA PHE A 54 -5.75 -15.10 1.04
C PHE A 54 -6.99 -15.43 1.87
N VAL A 55 -7.26 -16.72 2.12
CA VAL A 55 -8.41 -17.15 2.93
C VAL A 55 -8.37 -16.53 4.32
N HIS A 56 -7.21 -16.56 4.97
CA HIS A 56 -7.05 -15.95 6.27
C HIS A 56 -7.33 -14.44 6.23
N MET A 57 -6.78 -13.73 5.26
CA MET A 57 -6.90 -12.27 5.15
C MET A 57 -8.33 -11.81 4.87
N TYR A 58 -9.06 -12.51 4.00
CA TYR A 58 -10.40 -12.10 3.56
C TYR A 58 -11.55 -12.67 4.40
N TYR A 59 -11.39 -13.85 5.00
CA TYR A 59 -12.49 -14.54 5.67
C TYR A 59 -12.28 -14.76 7.18
N LEU A 60 -11.04 -14.95 7.63
CA LEU A 60 -10.78 -15.38 9.01
C LEU A 60 -10.18 -14.28 9.89
N ARG A 61 -9.72 -13.18 9.30
CA ARG A 61 -9.04 -12.13 10.03
C ARG A 61 -10.05 -11.30 10.84
N PRO A 62 -9.87 -11.18 12.17
CA PRO A 62 -10.72 -10.29 12.95
C PRO A 62 -10.52 -8.84 12.52
N ALA A 63 -11.59 -8.06 12.56
CA ALA A 63 -11.53 -6.62 12.32
C ALA A 63 -10.52 -5.98 13.27
N LEU A 64 -9.66 -5.11 12.74
CA LEU A 64 -8.77 -4.31 13.57
C LEU A 64 -9.59 -3.43 14.51
N ASN A 65 -9.13 -3.29 15.74
CA ASN A 65 -9.63 -2.24 16.63
C ASN A 65 -8.77 -0.98 16.45
N PRO A 66 -9.26 0.10 15.80
CA PRO A 66 -8.47 1.31 15.57
C PRO A 66 -7.96 1.95 16.87
N CYS A 67 -8.72 1.86 17.96
CA CYS A 67 -8.33 2.40 19.26
C CYS A 67 -7.09 1.74 19.86
N SER A 68 -6.70 0.55 19.37
CA SER A 68 -5.47 -0.11 19.80
C SER A 68 -4.20 0.64 19.41
N PHE A 69 -4.25 1.45 18.35
CA PHE A 69 -3.10 2.24 17.86
C PHE A 69 -2.92 3.56 18.61
N GLY A 70 -3.99 4.10 19.19
CA GLY A 70 -3.98 5.32 19.97
C GLY A 70 -5.33 6.06 19.92
N PRO A 71 -5.51 7.09 20.77
CA PRO A 71 -6.79 7.77 20.94
C PRO A 71 -7.13 8.78 19.85
N TRP A 72 -6.15 9.25 19.07
CA TRP A 72 -6.37 10.23 18.00
C TRP A 72 -5.91 9.74 16.63
N ALA A 73 -6.70 10.08 15.61
CA ALA A 73 -6.35 9.96 14.21
C ALA A 73 -6.22 11.34 13.56
N VAL A 74 -5.21 11.53 12.73
CA VAL A 74 -5.08 12.70 11.85
C VAL A 74 -5.53 12.30 10.46
N VAL A 75 -6.51 13.01 9.89
CA VAL A 75 -7.04 12.72 8.56
C VAL A 75 -6.90 13.95 7.67
N THR A 76 -6.14 13.85 6.58
CA THR A 76 -6.03 14.91 5.58
C THR A 76 -7.12 14.77 4.52
N GLY A 77 -7.65 15.88 4.00
CA GLY A 77 -8.80 15.86 3.08
C GLY A 77 -10.09 15.39 3.77
N ALA A 78 -10.23 15.65 5.07
CA ALA A 78 -11.30 15.09 5.91
C ALA A 78 -12.68 15.74 5.72
N SER A 79 -12.78 16.86 5.02
CA SER A 79 -14.06 17.59 4.84
C SER A 79 -15.02 16.92 3.86
N GLU A 80 -14.54 16.09 2.93
CA GLU A 80 -15.36 15.42 1.92
C GLU A 80 -14.77 14.10 1.41
N GLY A 81 -15.54 13.38 0.58
CA GLY A 81 -15.10 12.18 -0.12
C GLY A 81 -14.59 11.05 0.79
N ILE A 82 -13.49 10.43 0.38
CA ILE A 82 -12.88 9.29 1.07
C ILE A 82 -12.42 9.69 2.49
N GLY A 83 -11.84 10.88 2.65
CA GLY A 83 -11.35 11.35 3.94
C GLY A 83 -12.47 11.53 4.96
N ARG A 84 -13.61 12.09 4.55
CA ARG A 84 -14.81 12.20 5.41
C ARG A 84 -15.38 10.84 5.79
N ALA A 85 -15.42 9.91 4.84
CA ALA A 85 -15.91 8.55 5.11
C ALA A 85 -14.99 7.81 6.10
N LEU A 86 -13.68 7.88 5.93
CA LEU A 86 -12.71 7.31 6.86
C LEU A 86 -12.77 7.97 8.24
N SER A 87 -12.99 9.29 8.30
CA SER A 87 -13.18 10.00 9.57
C SER A 87 -14.42 9.51 10.32
N ASN A 88 -15.53 9.27 9.60
CA ASN A 88 -16.74 8.68 10.18
C ASN A 88 -16.49 7.26 10.71
N LEU A 89 -15.84 6.40 9.93
CA LEU A 89 -15.55 5.02 10.34
C LEU A 89 -14.65 4.97 11.57
N LEU A 90 -13.63 5.83 11.65
CA LEU A 90 -12.75 5.92 12.81
C LEU A 90 -13.48 6.47 14.05
N ALA A 91 -14.31 7.50 13.87
CA ALA A 91 -15.10 8.07 14.95
C ALA A 91 -16.15 7.10 15.49
N GLU A 92 -16.81 6.31 14.64
CA GLU A 92 -17.73 5.25 15.02
C GLU A 92 -17.06 4.20 15.93
N LYS A 93 -15.77 3.96 15.74
CA LYS A 93 -14.97 3.06 16.60
C LYS A 93 -14.45 3.75 17.87
N GLY A 94 -14.75 5.03 18.09
CA GLY A 94 -14.36 5.79 19.28
C GLY A 94 -13.03 6.52 19.17
N VAL A 95 -12.46 6.67 17.96
CA VAL A 95 -11.21 7.41 17.76
C VAL A 95 -11.50 8.91 17.58
N ASN A 96 -10.78 9.76 18.31
CA ASN A 96 -10.88 11.21 18.17
C ASN A 96 -10.20 11.67 16.87
N ILE A 97 -10.72 12.71 16.22
CA ILE A 97 -10.28 13.05 14.85
C ILE A 97 -9.69 14.46 14.78
N VAL A 98 -8.46 14.57 14.27
CA VAL A 98 -7.91 15.83 13.76
C VAL A 98 -8.20 15.91 12.27
N LEU A 99 -9.09 16.83 11.88
CA LEU A 99 -9.49 17.07 10.50
C LEU A 99 -8.58 18.13 9.90
N VAL A 100 -7.76 17.74 8.92
CA VAL A 100 -6.91 18.66 8.15
C VAL A 100 -7.51 18.81 6.75
N SER A 101 -7.99 20.00 6.40
CA SER A 101 -8.56 20.27 5.08
C SER A 101 -8.51 21.75 4.75
N LEU A 102 -8.96 22.11 3.55
CA LEU A 102 -9.08 23.50 3.10
C LEU A 102 -9.91 24.34 4.10
N PRO A 103 -9.60 25.65 4.23
CA PRO A 103 -10.28 26.58 5.13
C PRO A 103 -11.71 26.91 4.64
N GLU A 104 -12.59 25.92 4.70
CA GLU A 104 -13.98 26.01 4.25
C GLU A 104 -14.97 25.70 5.39
N PRO A 105 -16.21 26.25 5.37
CA PRO A 105 -17.23 25.98 6.39
C PRO A 105 -17.47 24.49 6.66
N ARG A 106 -17.39 23.67 5.60
CA ARG A 106 -17.60 22.22 5.65
C ARG A 106 -16.65 21.48 6.59
N LEU A 107 -15.47 22.02 6.85
CA LEU A 107 -14.52 21.43 7.79
C LEU A 107 -15.10 21.44 9.21
N HIS A 108 -15.70 22.56 9.61
CA HIS A 108 -16.34 22.72 10.91
C HIS A 108 -17.66 21.96 10.99
N GLU A 109 -18.44 21.91 9.90
CA GLU A 109 -19.64 21.08 9.82
C GLU A 109 -19.31 19.59 10.00
N ALA A 110 -18.28 19.10 9.31
CA ALA A 110 -17.83 17.71 9.45
C ALA A 110 -17.37 17.40 10.87
N ALA A 111 -16.64 18.32 11.51
CA ALA A 111 -16.23 18.18 12.90
C ALA A 111 -17.45 18.07 13.84
N ALA A 112 -18.40 19.00 13.75
CA ALA A 112 -19.62 19.01 14.58
C ALA A 112 -20.50 17.76 14.35
N GLU A 113 -20.57 17.24 13.13
CA GLU A 113 -21.26 15.99 12.83
C GLU A 113 -20.60 14.80 13.55
N LEU A 114 -19.27 14.69 13.53
CA LEU A 114 -18.56 13.60 14.20
C LEU A 114 -18.77 13.64 15.72
N GLU A 115 -18.69 14.83 16.33
CA GLU A 115 -18.90 15.02 17.77
C GLU A 115 -20.34 14.67 18.18
N SER A 116 -21.34 15.18 17.45
CA SER A 116 -22.75 14.94 17.76
C SER A 116 -23.18 13.50 17.54
N LYS A 117 -22.66 12.84 16.49
CA LYS A 117 -23.09 11.49 16.11
C LYS A 117 -22.40 10.38 16.90
N TYR A 118 -21.11 10.55 17.22
CA TYR A 118 -20.29 9.49 17.82
C TYR A 118 -19.75 9.85 19.21
N GLY A 119 -19.91 11.08 19.69
CA GLY A 119 -19.42 11.50 21.01
C GLY A 119 -17.89 11.55 21.13
N VAL A 120 -17.17 11.55 20.00
CA VAL A 120 -15.71 11.70 19.97
C VAL A 120 -15.33 13.18 20.05
N LYS A 121 -14.05 13.48 20.33
CA LYS A 121 -13.50 14.83 20.24
C LYS A 121 -12.97 15.09 18.84
N THR A 122 -13.06 16.34 18.39
CA THR A 122 -12.44 16.77 17.13
C THR A 122 -11.49 17.94 17.29
N ARG A 123 -10.58 18.10 16.32
CA ARG A 123 -9.78 19.31 16.11
C ARG A 123 -9.73 19.63 14.63
N THR A 124 -10.00 20.87 14.25
CA THR A 124 -9.92 21.31 12.86
C THR A 124 -8.63 22.06 12.60
N VAL A 125 -7.93 21.72 11.52
CA VAL A 125 -6.75 22.43 11.02
C VAL A 125 -7.07 22.94 9.61
N PRO A 126 -7.62 24.16 9.49
CA PRO A 126 -7.98 24.76 8.20
C PRO A 126 -6.71 25.23 7.47
N ILE A 127 -6.26 24.45 6.48
CA ILE A 127 -5.02 24.74 5.74
C ILE A 127 -5.04 24.21 4.32
N GLU A 128 -4.42 24.96 3.40
CA GLU A 128 -4.20 24.55 2.03
C GLU A 128 -2.84 23.87 1.87
N LEU A 129 -2.86 22.54 1.78
CA LEU A 129 -1.65 21.70 1.81
C LEU A 129 -0.76 21.81 0.56
N CYS A 130 -1.27 22.30 -0.57
CA CYS A 130 -0.45 22.47 -1.79
C CYS A 130 0.38 23.76 -1.79
N LYS A 131 0.11 24.72 -0.89
CA LYS A 131 0.90 25.95 -0.83
C LYS A 131 2.28 25.66 -0.23
N ASN A 132 3.32 26.02 -0.98
CA ASN A 132 4.74 25.77 -0.64
C ASN A 132 5.27 26.66 0.50
N GLU A 133 4.40 27.14 1.39
CA GLU A 133 4.81 27.76 2.66
C GLU A 133 5.13 26.65 3.68
N GLY A 134 5.96 25.67 3.30
CA GLY A 134 6.10 24.40 4.02
C GLY A 134 6.46 24.57 5.50
N ALA A 135 7.24 25.59 5.85
CA ALA A 135 7.58 25.88 7.24
C ALA A 135 6.35 26.28 8.09
N THR A 136 5.47 27.14 7.57
CA THR A 136 4.26 27.57 8.30
C THR A 136 3.22 26.45 8.34
N THR A 137 3.07 25.70 7.24
CA THR A 137 2.09 24.61 7.13
C THR A 137 2.32 23.50 8.14
N PHE A 138 3.53 22.95 8.17
CA PHE A 138 3.83 21.86 9.12
C PHE A 138 3.99 22.35 10.55
N ALA A 139 4.34 23.62 10.79
CA ALA A 139 4.33 24.21 12.13
C ALA A 139 2.92 24.27 12.70
N THR A 140 1.93 24.72 11.91
CA THR A 140 0.52 24.76 12.31
C THR A 140 -0.02 23.37 12.64
N ILE A 141 0.25 22.38 11.77
CA ILE A 141 -0.15 20.99 12.03
C ILE A 141 0.53 20.49 13.31
N ARG A 142 1.84 20.67 13.46
CA ARG A 142 2.57 20.25 14.66
C ARG A 142 2.01 20.88 15.95
N ALA A 143 1.65 22.16 15.90
CA ALA A 143 1.03 22.84 17.04
C ALA A 143 -0.31 22.19 17.43
N ALA A 144 -1.13 21.81 16.44
CA ALA A 144 -2.40 21.13 16.67
C ALA A 144 -2.27 19.70 17.22
N LEU A 145 -1.10 19.06 17.07
CA LEU A 145 -0.83 17.70 17.54
C LEU A 145 -0.07 17.65 18.87
N LYS A 146 0.44 18.78 19.37
CA LYS A 146 1.41 18.87 20.49
C LYS A 146 0.99 18.12 21.76
N ASP A 147 -0.28 18.12 22.09
CA ASP A 147 -0.85 17.64 23.36
C ASP A 147 -1.74 16.41 23.19
N ILE A 148 -1.63 15.70 22.06
CA ILE A 148 -2.41 14.50 21.77
C ILE A 148 -1.53 13.34 21.31
N GLU A 149 -1.93 12.13 21.68
CA GLU A 149 -1.30 10.91 21.18
C GLU A 149 -1.92 10.51 19.83
N VAL A 150 -1.20 10.80 18.75
CA VAL A 150 -1.59 10.39 17.39
C VAL A 150 -1.26 8.91 17.18
N GLY A 151 -2.28 8.06 17.19
CA GLY A 151 -2.17 6.64 16.91
C GLY A 151 -2.31 6.30 15.44
N ILE A 152 -3.06 7.12 14.70
CA ILE A 152 -3.38 6.87 13.29
C ILE A 152 -3.12 8.13 12.46
N LEU A 153 -2.45 7.98 11.32
CA LEU A 153 -2.35 9.01 10.28
C LEU A 153 -3.00 8.51 8.99
N VAL A 154 -3.94 9.26 8.44
CA VAL A 154 -4.59 9.00 7.16
C VAL A 154 -4.24 10.12 6.19
N ASN A 155 -3.32 9.85 5.27
CA ASN A 155 -2.99 10.75 4.16
C ASN A 155 -3.98 10.53 3.01
N CYS A 156 -5.08 11.28 3.01
CA CYS A 156 -6.13 11.20 1.99
C CYS A 156 -6.27 12.47 1.14
N ALA A 157 -5.71 13.60 1.56
CA ALA A 157 -5.62 14.79 0.71
C ALA A 157 -4.84 14.46 -0.57
N GLY A 158 -5.31 15.01 -1.68
CA GLY A 158 -4.63 14.86 -2.95
C GLY A 158 -5.23 15.72 -4.04
N LEU A 159 -4.47 15.85 -5.12
CA LEU A 159 -4.86 16.60 -6.30
C LEU A 159 -4.80 15.69 -7.51
N TYR A 160 -5.84 15.75 -8.34
CA TYR A 160 -5.96 15.01 -9.58
C TYR A 160 -5.69 15.93 -10.78
N GLN A 161 -5.09 15.35 -11.81
CA GLN A 161 -4.91 16.00 -13.11
C GLN A 161 -5.97 15.45 -14.07
N PRO A 162 -6.81 16.29 -14.69
CA PRO A 162 -7.60 15.89 -15.85
C PRO A 162 -6.70 15.40 -17.00
N PRO A 163 -7.13 14.42 -17.82
CA PRO A 163 -6.31 13.90 -18.93
C PRO A 163 -5.80 15.03 -19.83
N ALA A 164 -4.46 15.16 -19.93
CA ALA A 164 -3.78 16.17 -20.73
C ALA A 164 -2.36 15.73 -21.07
N PHE A 165 -1.81 16.22 -22.19
CA PHE A 165 -0.38 16.08 -22.47
C PHE A 165 0.45 16.85 -21.44
N LEU A 166 1.71 16.47 -21.25
CA LEU A 166 2.53 17.03 -20.17
C LEU A 166 2.80 18.53 -20.39
N GLU A 167 3.08 18.91 -21.63
CA GLU A 167 3.33 20.27 -22.09
C GLU A 167 2.10 21.20 -22.00
N GLU A 168 0.90 20.62 -21.83
CA GLU A 168 -0.35 21.38 -21.67
C GLU A 168 -0.63 21.74 -20.20
N LEU A 169 0.09 21.12 -19.26
CA LEU A 169 -0.11 21.37 -17.84
C LEU A 169 0.62 22.65 -17.41
N PRO A 170 -0.05 23.54 -16.66
CA PRO A 170 0.62 24.65 -16.02
C PRO A 170 1.68 24.16 -15.02
N ASP A 171 2.86 24.77 -15.01
CA ASP A 171 3.95 24.46 -14.08
C ASP A 171 3.48 24.42 -12.62
N GLN A 172 2.67 25.40 -12.22
CA GLN A 172 2.12 25.47 -10.87
C GLN A 172 1.25 24.25 -10.53
N ARG A 173 0.48 23.73 -11.51
CA ARG A 173 -0.36 22.54 -11.30
C ARG A 173 0.48 21.30 -11.05
N ILE A 174 1.62 21.18 -11.75
CA ILE A 174 2.58 20.10 -11.55
C ILE A 174 3.18 20.20 -10.14
N LEU A 175 3.63 21.38 -9.73
CA LEU A 175 4.20 21.63 -8.40
C LEU A 175 3.18 21.36 -7.28
N ASP A 176 1.95 21.83 -7.41
CA ASP A 176 0.88 21.60 -6.42
C ASP A 176 0.61 20.11 -6.25
N MET A 177 0.57 19.36 -7.35
CA MET A 177 0.32 17.93 -7.34
C MET A 177 1.48 17.14 -6.72
N LEU A 178 2.72 17.46 -7.05
CA LEU A 178 3.91 16.91 -6.39
C LEU A 178 3.90 17.20 -4.89
N THR A 179 3.53 18.43 -4.53
CA THR A 179 3.49 18.88 -3.14
C THR A 179 2.46 18.09 -2.33
N ILE A 180 1.20 18.09 -2.76
CA ILE A 180 0.11 17.51 -1.97
C ILE A 180 0.06 15.98 -2.03
N ASN A 181 0.44 15.34 -3.14
CA ASN A 181 0.37 13.88 -3.28
C ASN A 181 1.64 13.17 -2.78
N SER A 182 2.79 13.87 -2.73
CA SER A 182 4.09 13.26 -2.42
C SER A 182 4.75 13.91 -1.21
N TYR A 183 5.07 15.19 -1.29
CA TYR A 183 5.84 15.88 -0.23
C TYR A 183 5.07 15.94 1.10
N VAL A 184 3.80 16.32 1.07
CA VAL A 184 2.97 16.45 2.27
C VAL A 184 2.83 15.12 3.01
N PRO A 185 2.41 14.00 2.39
CA PRO A 185 2.39 12.69 3.05
C PRO A 185 3.73 12.30 3.67
N THR A 186 4.85 12.53 2.96
CA THR A 186 6.19 12.26 3.49
C THR A 186 6.49 13.05 4.76
N MET A 187 6.18 14.34 4.76
CA MET A 187 6.43 15.22 5.89
C MET A 187 5.52 14.90 7.08
N LEU A 188 4.27 14.51 6.84
CA LEU A 188 3.36 14.06 7.91
C LEU A 188 3.80 12.72 8.50
N CYS A 189 4.24 11.77 7.68
CA CYS A 189 4.88 10.54 8.16
C CYS A 189 6.09 10.86 9.03
N LYS A 190 7.02 11.69 8.54
CA LYS A 190 8.20 12.13 9.30
C LYS A 190 7.84 12.79 10.63
N MET A 191 6.69 13.47 10.70
CA MET A 191 6.21 14.12 11.91
C MET A 191 5.73 13.13 12.98
N VAL A 192 4.97 12.10 12.61
CA VAL A 192 4.29 11.22 13.58
C VAL A 192 5.02 9.90 13.86
N LEU A 193 5.83 9.41 12.92
CA LEU A 193 6.51 8.11 13.03
C LEU A 193 7.48 7.99 14.20
N PRO A 194 8.25 9.03 14.62
CA PRO A 194 9.14 8.91 15.78
C PRO A 194 8.38 8.54 17.05
N ASP A 195 7.23 9.19 17.28
CA ASP A 195 6.43 8.97 18.48
C ASP A 195 5.68 7.62 18.43
N MET A 196 5.18 7.23 17.25
CA MET A 196 4.59 5.90 17.04
C MET A 196 5.62 4.78 17.31
N ARG A 197 6.85 4.95 16.80
CA ARG A 197 7.95 4.02 17.02
C ARG A 197 8.32 3.93 18.49
N ALA A 198 8.42 5.06 19.20
CA ALA A 198 8.73 5.09 20.62
C ALA A 198 7.69 4.34 21.46
N ARG A 199 6.41 4.41 21.08
CA ARG A 199 5.30 3.68 21.74
C ARG A 199 5.16 2.22 21.34
N GLY A 200 5.86 1.77 20.29
CA GLY A 200 5.72 0.42 19.77
C GLY A 200 4.38 0.15 19.05
N ARG A 201 3.63 1.20 18.70
CA ARG A 201 2.31 1.09 18.07
C ARG A 201 1.99 2.32 17.23
N GLY A 202 1.40 2.09 16.07
CA GLY A 202 0.88 3.14 15.20
C GLY A 202 0.43 2.60 13.85
N LEU A 203 -0.43 3.37 13.18
CA LEU A 203 -0.92 3.04 11.85
C LEU A 203 -0.85 4.27 10.95
N VAL A 204 -0.17 4.13 9.81
CA VAL A 204 -0.23 5.10 8.71
C VAL A 204 -0.98 4.48 7.54
N VAL A 205 -1.96 5.20 7.02
CA VAL A 205 -2.77 4.83 5.86
C VAL A 205 -2.62 5.92 4.80
N ASN A 206 -1.99 5.58 3.69
CA ASN A 206 -1.84 6.44 2.54
C ASN A 206 -2.87 6.05 1.48
N ILE A 207 -3.64 7.02 0.97
CA ILE A 207 -4.59 6.78 -0.12
C ILE A 207 -3.87 6.93 -1.46
N GLY A 208 -3.50 5.79 -2.03
CA GLY A 208 -2.89 5.65 -3.34
C GLY A 208 -3.91 5.69 -4.48
N SER A 209 -3.55 5.11 -5.61
CA SER A 209 -4.42 4.96 -6.78
C SER A 209 -4.20 3.62 -7.45
N ALA A 210 -5.29 2.92 -7.78
CA ALA A 210 -5.23 1.69 -8.53
C ALA A 210 -4.64 1.91 -9.92
N THR A 211 -4.98 3.01 -10.60
CA THR A 211 -4.41 3.38 -11.90
C THR A 211 -2.89 3.49 -11.83
N ALA A 212 -2.36 4.13 -10.79
CA ALA A 212 -0.91 4.31 -10.64
C ALA A 212 -0.16 3.06 -10.21
N SER A 213 -0.82 2.13 -9.51
CA SER A 213 -0.14 0.98 -8.88
C SER A 213 -0.36 -0.32 -9.65
N LEU A 214 -1.41 -0.40 -10.47
CA LEU A 214 -1.72 -1.58 -11.30
C LEU A 214 -1.32 -1.39 -12.77
N MET A 215 -1.25 -0.14 -13.25
CA MET A 215 -0.84 0.14 -14.63
C MET A 215 0.62 0.55 -14.65
N GLN A 216 1.41 -0.06 -15.54
CA GLN A 216 2.80 0.33 -15.77
C GLN A 216 2.90 1.69 -16.48
N GLU A 217 1.88 2.04 -17.25
CA GLU A 217 1.81 3.25 -18.05
C GLU A 217 0.44 3.91 -17.86
N ALA A 218 0.43 5.24 -17.69
CA ALA A 218 -0.78 6.02 -17.51
C ALA A 218 -0.75 7.26 -18.41
N PRO A 219 -0.92 7.08 -19.75
CA PRO A 219 -0.88 8.19 -20.68
C PRO A 219 -1.93 9.24 -20.31
N LEU A 220 -1.60 10.52 -20.50
CA LEU A 220 -2.41 11.69 -20.15
C LEU A 220 -2.62 11.94 -18.64
N LEU A 221 -2.18 11.01 -17.78
CA LEU A 221 -2.23 11.11 -16.31
C LEU A 221 -0.84 11.03 -15.67
N GLN A 222 0.22 11.24 -16.46
CA GLN A 222 1.62 11.06 -16.11
C GLN A 222 2.02 11.67 -14.76
N GLY A 223 1.68 12.94 -14.52
CA GLY A 223 2.05 13.62 -13.29
C GLY A 223 1.32 13.02 -12.08
N TYR A 224 0.01 12.80 -12.20
CA TYR A 224 -0.79 12.19 -11.15
C TYR A 224 -0.32 10.77 -10.82
N ALA A 225 -0.19 9.93 -11.84
CA ALA A 225 0.23 8.54 -11.69
C ALA A 225 1.62 8.44 -11.05
N ALA A 226 2.59 9.25 -11.50
CA ALA A 226 3.92 9.30 -10.91
C ALA A 226 3.87 9.65 -9.41
N THR A 227 3.07 10.65 -9.01
CA THR A 227 2.96 11.01 -7.58
C THR A 227 2.34 9.88 -6.72
N LYS A 228 1.40 9.12 -7.27
CA LYS A 228 0.77 8.00 -6.56
C LYS A 228 1.65 6.76 -6.52
N ALA A 229 2.48 6.53 -7.54
CA ALA A 229 3.53 5.52 -7.52
C ALA A 229 4.62 5.84 -6.48
N TYR A 230 5.00 7.12 -6.33
CA TYR A 230 5.87 7.57 -5.24
C TYR A 230 5.28 7.20 -3.88
N LEU A 231 4.00 7.53 -3.66
CA LEU A 231 3.33 7.27 -2.39
C LEU A 231 3.21 5.77 -2.08
N ASP A 232 2.98 4.94 -3.09
CA ASP A 232 2.97 3.48 -2.94
C ASP A 232 4.34 2.94 -2.51
N ASN A 233 5.40 3.33 -3.22
CA ASN A 233 6.76 2.91 -2.88
C ASN A 233 7.19 3.41 -1.50
N LEU A 234 6.90 4.68 -1.18
CA LEU A 234 7.15 5.26 0.15
C LEU A 234 6.48 4.42 1.24
N SER A 235 5.22 4.03 1.04
CA SER A 235 4.46 3.24 2.01
C SER A 235 5.11 1.88 2.27
N ARG A 236 5.56 1.19 1.21
CA ARG A 236 6.25 -0.11 1.33
C ARG A 236 7.58 0.02 2.07
N SER A 237 8.38 1.03 1.73
CA SER A 237 9.65 1.29 2.42
C SER A 237 9.44 1.59 3.90
N LEU A 238 8.47 2.45 4.23
CA LEU A 238 8.17 2.77 5.63
C LEU A 238 7.60 1.58 6.39
N ASP A 239 6.73 0.74 5.82
CA ASP A 239 6.25 -0.47 6.53
C ASP A 239 7.43 -1.41 6.83
N ALA A 240 8.35 -1.60 5.89
CA ALA A 240 9.53 -2.44 6.11
C ALA A 240 10.45 -1.91 7.22
N GLU A 241 10.65 -0.60 7.30
CA GLU A 241 11.46 0.06 8.34
C GLU A 241 10.80 0.01 9.72
N TYR A 242 9.48 0.21 9.78
CA TYR A 242 8.77 0.48 11.03
C TYR A 242 7.98 -0.73 11.59
N ALA A 243 7.70 -1.75 10.78
CA ALA A 243 7.01 -2.96 11.22
C ALA A 243 7.70 -3.71 12.38
N PRO A 244 9.04 -3.81 12.44
CA PRO A 244 9.73 -4.42 13.59
C PRO A 244 9.46 -3.69 14.92
N PHE A 245 9.06 -2.42 14.86
CA PHE A 245 8.71 -1.59 16.02
C PHE A 245 7.19 -1.53 16.27
N GLY A 246 6.40 -2.43 15.68
CA GLY A 246 4.94 -2.49 15.90
C GLY A 246 4.14 -1.37 15.22
N VAL A 247 4.77 -0.59 14.34
CA VAL A 247 4.12 0.46 13.55
C VAL A 247 3.87 -0.05 12.14
N ARG A 248 2.63 0.09 11.66
CA ARG A 248 2.24 -0.37 10.33
C ARG A 248 2.03 0.80 9.38
N VAL A 249 2.52 0.66 8.15
CA VAL A 249 2.27 1.64 7.08
C VAL A 249 1.63 0.92 5.91
N GLN A 250 0.56 1.48 5.37
CA GLN A 250 -0.22 0.88 4.30
C GLN A 250 -0.55 1.88 3.22
N CYS A 251 -0.58 1.40 1.98
CA CYS A 251 -1.13 2.13 0.84
C CYS A 251 -2.45 1.46 0.42
N ILE A 252 -3.55 2.21 0.44
CA ILE A 252 -4.84 1.75 -0.09
C ILE A 252 -4.95 2.22 -1.52
N TRP A 253 -5.10 1.30 -2.45
CA TRP A 253 -5.29 1.63 -3.86
C TRP A 253 -6.77 1.87 -4.12
N ALA A 254 -7.18 3.14 -4.00
CA ALA A 254 -8.52 3.54 -4.42
C ALA A 254 -8.63 3.45 -5.95
N ALA A 255 -9.68 2.78 -6.40
CA ALA A 255 -10.12 2.83 -7.80
C ALA A 255 -11.09 4.01 -7.99
N PHE A 256 -12.04 3.89 -8.91
CA PHE A 256 -13.06 4.89 -9.16
C PHE A 256 -13.98 5.05 -7.96
N VAL A 257 -13.90 6.20 -7.29
CA VAL A 257 -14.77 6.56 -6.16
C VAL A 257 -15.51 7.85 -6.51
N ALA A 258 -16.85 7.82 -6.44
CA ALA A 258 -17.66 9.02 -6.62
C ALA A 258 -17.35 10.06 -5.53
N THR A 259 -16.53 11.04 -5.88
CA THR A 259 -16.17 12.20 -5.05
C THR A 259 -16.18 13.45 -5.92
N ARG A 260 -16.07 14.64 -5.31
CA ARG A 260 -15.90 15.89 -6.05
C ARG A 260 -14.69 15.88 -7.00
N MET A 261 -13.65 15.10 -6.69
CA MET A 261 -12.47 14.94 -7.56
C MET A 261 -12.83 14.27 -8.90
N THR A 262 -13.90 13.48 -8.93
CA THR A 262 -14.35 12.73 -10.10
C THR A 262 -15.88 12.79 -10.23
N PRO A 263 -16.46 13.96 -10.54
CA PRO A 263 -17.90 14.20 -10.48
C PRO A 263 -18.68 13.45 -11.58
N ASN A 264 -18.02 13.07 -12.68
CA ASN A 264 -18.66 12.42 -13.84
C ASN A 264 -18.76 10.88 -13.71
N LEU A 265 -18.40 10.30 -12.56
CA LEU A 265 -18.58 8.87 -12.26
C LEU A 265 -19.92 8.62 -11.56
N THR A 266 -21.02 9.13 -12.12
CA THR A 266 -22.37 8.93 -11.57
C THR A 266 -23.10 7.84 -12.32
N SER A 267 -23.02 6.60 -11.81
CA SER A 267 -24.07 5.57 -11.74
C SER A 267 -23.45 4.17 -11.59
N GLY A 268 -23.35 3.66 -10.36
CA GLY A 268 -23.14 2.22 -10.09
C GLY A 268 -21.79 1.78 -9.51
N ALA A 269 -20.77 2.65 -9.41
CA ALA A 269 -19.50 2.28 -8.80
C ALA A 269 -19.59 2.26 -7.26
N ARG A 270 -19.92 1.10 -6.68
CA ARG A 270 -19.73 0.83 -5.24
C ARG A 270 -18.24 0.89 -4.91
N LEU A 271 -17.90 1.52 -3.78
CA LEU A 271 -16.55 1.59 -3.24
C LEU A 271 -15.95 0.17 -3.15
N SER A 272 -15.00 -0.16 -4.02
CA SER A 272 -14.19 -1.38 -3.89
C SER A 272 -12.80 -0.97 -3.44
N LEU A 273 -12.56 -0.99 -2.14
CA LEU A 273 -11.23 -0.76 -1.56
C LEU A 273 -10.49 -2.10 -1.59
N THR A 274 -9.68 -2.33 -2.63
CA THR A 274 -8.72 -3.43 -2.62
C THR A 274 -7.52 -3.02 -1.81
N LEU A 275 -7.57 -3.33 -0.52
CA LEU A 275 -6.45 -3.21 0.40
C LEU A 275 -5.46 -4.34 0.11
N THR A 276 -4.18 -4.01 -0.09
CA THR A 276 -3.13 -5.03 -0.22
C THR A 276 -2.92 -5.80 1.08
N HIS A 277 -3.40 -5.31 2.25
CA HIS A 277 -3.13 -5.99 3.53
C HIS A 277 -4.18 -5.92 4.65
N PHE A 278 -5.36 -5.31 4.52
CA PHE A 278 -6.37 -5.27 5.60
C PHE A 278 -7.80 -5.16 5.05
N THR A 279 -8.81 -5.36 5.88
CA THR A 279 -10.21 -5.01 5.59
C THR A 279 -10.66 -4.28 6.85
N LEU A 280 -11.22 -3.07 6.72
CA LEU A 280 -11.76 -2.30 7.84
C LEU A 280 -13.21 -2.70 8.09
#